data_AF-A0A820JNT0-F1
#
_entry.id   AF-A0A820JNT0-F1
#
_cell.length_a   1.000
_cell.length_b   1.000
_cell.length_c   1.000
_cell.angle_alpha   90.00
_cell.angle_beta   90.00
_cell.angle_gamma   90.00
#
_symmetry.space_group_name_H-M   'P 1'
#
loop_
_entity.id
_entity.type
_entity.pdbx_description
1 polymer ?
#
loop_
_entity_poly.entity_id
_entity_poly.type
_entity_poly.pdbx_seq_one_letter_code
_entity_poly.pdbx_strand_id
1 'polypeptide(L)'
;LKHQLMNLFEKYNINLPLRMEIHDKTYREFKNLFFKPIPSNLFQRALYEKNLIQSIQYSLKKNNLILRRTANNMNTFYVGNVAEFETKADRYLTRSEDYEVLININNKTNEKTLDISIKEMIDSMNSLLEKLKTHKAIKDGLYPQLIADPKKVKIPYLYFLPN
;
A
#
# COMPACT_ATOMS: atom_id res chain seq x y z
N LEU A 1 -1.02 -7.45 -28.85
CA LEU A 1 -0.83 -8.50 -29.88
C LEU A 1 -2.02 -9.46 -29.99
N LYS A 2 -2.28 -10.38 -29.04
CA LYS A 2 -3.36 -11.39 -29.13
C LYS A 2 -4.74 -10.78 -29.47
N HIS A 3 -5.13 -9.72 -28.76
CA HIS A 3 -6.39 -9.01 -29.00
C HIS A 3 -6.46 -8.35 -30.39
N GLN A 4 -5.34 -7.80 -30.89
CA GLN A 4 -5.30 -7.13 -32.19
C GLN A 4 -5.37 -8.13 -33.34
N LEU A 5 -4.72 -9.30 -33.18
CA LEU A 5 -4.78 -10.40 -34.14
C LEU A 5 -6.19 -10.98 -34.23
N MET A 6 -6.90 -11.14 -33.11
CA MET A 6 -8.30 -11.61 -33.12
C MET A 6 -9.22 -10.68 -33.92
N ASN A 7 -9.13 -9.36 -33.71
CA ASN A 7 -9.91 -8.38 -34.46
C ASN A 7 -9.63 -8.43 -35.98
N LEU A 8 -8.37 -8.67 -36.36
CA LEU A 8 -7.95 -8.83 -37.75
C LEU A 8 -8.53 -10.12 -38.35
N PHE A 9 -8.43 -11.23 -37.63
CA PHE A 9 -8.91 -12.54 -38.11
C PHE A 9 -10.42 -12.59 -38.27
N GLU A 10 -11.17 -11.90 -37.41
CA GLU A 10 -12.61 -11.71 -37.53
C GLU A 10 -12.96 -10.84 -38.73
N LYS A 11 -12.24 -9.74 -38.96
CA LYS A 11 -12.49 -8.83 -40.09
C LYS A 11 -12.28 -9.48 -41.46
N TYR A 12 -11.31 -10.39 -41.59
CA TYR A 12 -10.95 -11.01 -42.87
C TYR A 12 -11.44 -12.46 -43.02
N ASN A 13 -12.32 -12.95 -42.13
CA ASN A 13 -12.89 -14.30 -42.18
C ASN A 13 -11.86 -15.41 -42.42
N ILE A 14 -10.70 -15.29 -41.78
CA ILE A 14 -9.62 -16.27 -41.91
C ILE A 14 -10.10 -17.60 -41.30
N ASN A 15 -9.83 -18.75 -41.93
CA ASN A 15 -10.21 -20.04 -41.38
C ASN A 15 -9.42 -20.37 -40.10
N LEU A 16 -9.99 -21.18 -39.20
CA LEU A 16 -9.41 -21.48 -37.89
C LEU A 16 -7.98 -22.07 -37.96
N PRO A 17 -7.65 -23.01 -38.85
CA PRO A 17 -6.29 -23.55 -38.97
C PRO A 17 -5.25 -22.47 -39.29
N LEU A 18 -5.55 -21.60 -40.26
CA LEU A 18 -4.66 -20.51 -40.67
C LEU A 18 -4.56 -19.42 -39.58
N ARG A 19 -5.63 -19.17 -38.82
CA ARG A 19 -5.57 -18.27 -37.64
C ARG A 19 -4.57 -18.77 -36.60
N MET A 20 -4.61 -20.08 -36.28
CA MET A 20 -3.71 -20.68 -35.30
C MET A 20 -2.26 -20.62 -35.78
N GLU A 21 -2.02 -20.94 -37.06
CA GLU A 21 -0.68 -20.88 -37.65
C GLU A 21 -0.09 -19.46 -37.62
N ILE A 22 -0.86 -18.46 -38.07
CA ILE A 22 -0.43 -17.05 -38.05
C ILE A 22 -0.20 -16.61 -36.60
N HIS A 23 -1.14 -16.90 -35.69
CA HIS A 23 -1.00 -16.54 -34.28
C HIS A 23 0.28 -17.11 -33.68
N ASP A 24 0.56 -18.40 -33.87
CA ASP A 24 1.72 -19.05 -33.29
C ASP A 24 3.02 -18.53 -33.89
N LYS A 25 3.05 -18.27 -35.19
CA LYS A 25 4.22 -17.69 -35.87
C LYS A 25 4.49 -16.26 -35.38
N THR A 26 3.47 -15.39 -35.39
CA THR A 26 3.60 -14.00 -34.95
C THR A 26 3.91 -13.91 -33.46
N TYR A 27 3.31 -14.76 -32.63
CA TYR A 27 3.60 -14.81 -31.19
C TYR A 27 5.03 -15.28 -30.91
N ARG A 28 5.53 -16.27 -31.67
CA ARG A 28 6.91 -16.74 -31.56
C ARG A 28 7.91 -15.66 -31.96
N GLU A 29 7.69 -14.98 -33.08
CA GLU A 29 8.53 -13.85 -33.51
C GLU A 29 8.49 -12.70 -32.49
N PHE A 30 7.29 -12.35 -32.00
CA PHE A 30 7.14 -11.35 -30.96
C PHE A 30 7.88 -11.74 -29.67
N LYS A 31 7.79 -12.99 -29.24
CA LYS A 31 8.52 -13.49 -28.08
C LYS A 31 10.03 -13.41 -28.31
N ASN A 32 10.52 -13.79 -29.49
CA ASN A 32 11.95 -13.71 -29.80
C ASN A 32 12.47 -12.26 -29.83
N LEU A 33 11.65 -11.31 -30.29
CA LEU A 33 12.02 -9.90 -30.40
C LEU A 33 11.92 -9.14 -29.06
N PHE A 34 10.88 -9.42 -28.28
CA PHE A 34 10.52 -8.61 -27.10
C PHE A 34 10.71 -9.33 -25.77
N PHE A 35 10.87 -10.66 -25.75
CA PHE A 35 11.25 -11.40 -24.54
C PHE A 35 12.73 -11.76 -24.60
N LYS A 36 13.55 -10.95 -23.94
CA LYS A 36 14.86 -11.41 -23.48
C LYS A 36 14.64 -12.21 -22.19
N PRO A 37 15.12 -13.47 -22.10
CA PRO A 37 15.07 -14.20 -20.84
C PRO A 37 15.86 -13.42 -19.78
N ILE A 38 15.37 -13.44 -18.55
CA ILE A 38 16.09 -12.84 -17.42
C ILE A 38 17.48 -13.50 -17.36
N PRO A 39 18.57 -12.71 -17.32
CA PRO A 39 19.92 -13.22 -17.13
C PRO A 39 19.96 -14.25 -15.99
N SER A 40 20.61 -15.38 -16.21
CA SER A 40 20.63 -16.50 -15.25
C SER A 40 21.14 -16.09 -13.87
N ASN A 41 22.09 -15.15 -13.82
CA ASN A 41 22.61 -14.56 -12.59
C ASN A 41 21.54 -13.79 -11.78
N LEU A 42 20.69 -13.01 -12.44
CA LEU A 42 19.59 -12.29 -11.79
C LEU A 42 18.53 -13.26 -11.27
N PHE A 43 18.22 -14.30 -12.06
CA PHE A 43 17.30 -15.35 -11.63
C PHE A 43 17.81 -16.10 -10.40
N GLN A 44 19.08 -16.53 -10.42
CA GLN A 44 19.72 -17.20 -9.28
C GLN A 44 19.77 -16.31 -8.04
N ARG A 45 20.09 -15.02 -8.22
CA ARG A 45 20.08 -14.03 -7.13
C ARG A 45 18.69 -13.89 -6.53
N ALA A 46 17.65 -13.73 -7.34
CA ALA A 46 16.27 -13.62 -6.86
C ALA A 46 15.83 -14.88 -6.09
N LEU A 47 16.23 -16.07 -6.56
CA LEU A 47 15.94 -17.33 -5.87
C LEU A 47 16.66 -17.41 -4.53
N TYR A 48 17.93 -17.01 -4.47
CA TYR A 48 18.70 -16.95 -3.23
C TYR A 48 18.07 -15.96 -2.22
N GLU A 49 17.76 -14.75 -2.65
CA GLU A 49 17.15 -13.71 -1.80
C GLU A 49 15.80 -14.18 -1.25
N LYS A 50 14.98 -14.85 -2.08
CA LYS A 50 13.73 -15.47 -1.65
C LYS A 50 13.95 -16.49 -0.53
N ASN A 51 14.87 -17.43 -0.74
CA ASN A 51 15.15 -18.48 0.25
C ASN A 51 15.71 -17.89 1.56
N LEU A 52 16.55 -16.86 1.46
CA LEU A 52 17.07 -16.13 2.61
C LEU A 52 15.95 -15.47 3.41
N ILE A 53 15.04 -14.75 2.75
CA ILE A 53 13.89 -14.10 3.40
C ILE A 53 13.02 -15.15 4.09
N GLN A 54 12.74 -16.29 3.44
CA GLN A 54 11.96 -17.37 4.02
C GLN A 54 12.65 -17.97 5.27
N SER A 55 13.97 -18.15 5.23
CA SER A 55 14.76 -18.63 6.37
C SER A 55 14.70 -17.66 7.56
N ILE A 56 14.81 -16.36 7.29
CA ILE A 56 14.67 -15.31 8.31
C ILE A 56 13.27 -15.34 8.92
N GLN A 57 12.22 -15.37 8.09
CA GLN A 57 10.83 -15.43 8.55
C GLN A 57 10.55 -16.66 9.41
N TYR A 58 11.05 -17.83 8.98
CA TYR A 58 10.94 -19.06 9.74
C TYR A 58 11.63 -18.95 11.10
N SER A 59 12.85 -18.40 11.13
CA SER A 59 13.61 -18.20 12.36
C SER A 59 12.93 -17.23 13.31
N LEU A 60 12.37 -16.12 12.80
CA LEU A 60 11.60 -15.17 13.60
C LEU A 60 10.37 -15.84 14.23
N LYS A 61 9.59 -16.57 13.42
CA LYS A 61 8.39 -17.28 13.90
C LYS A 61 8.73 -18.33 14.95
N LYS A 62 9.77 -19.13 14.73
CA LYS A 62 10.21 -20.18 15.65
C LYS A 62 10.60 -19.63 17.02
N ASN A 63 11.24 -18.46 17.05
CA ASN A 63 11.73 -17.83 18.27
C ASN A 63 10.74 -16.81 18.87
N ASN A 64 9.52 -16.73 18.33
CA ASN A 64 8.52 -15.73 18.71
C ASN A 64 9.05 -14.28 18.69
N LEU A 65 9.79 -13.96 17.62
CA LEU A 65 10.39 -12.66 17.38
C LEU A 65 9.67 -11.91 16.26
N ILE A 66 9.72 -10.59 16.32
CA ILE A 66 9.24 -9.70 15.27
C ILE A 66 10.38 -8.81 14.78
N LEU A 67 10.43 -8.60 13.45
CA LEU A 67 11.32 -7.66 12.79
C LEU A 67 10.45 -6.56 12.16
N ARG A 68 10.58 -5.31 12.60
CA ARG A 68 9.84 -4.16 12.06
C ARG A 68 10.78 -3.00 11.83
N ARG A 69 10.58 -2.27 10.73
CA ARG A 69 11.28 -0.99 10.51
C ARG A 69 10.71 0.05 11.47
N THR A 70 11.57 0.83 12.10
CA THR A 70 11.14 1.96 12.94
C THR A 70 10.78 3.16 12.07
N ALA A 71 9.86 4.02 12.54
CA ALA A 71 9.37 5.19 11.81
C ALA A 71 10.42 6.31 11.59
N ASN A 72 11.68 6.09 11.96
CA ASN A 72 12.76 7.05 11.77
C ASN A 72 13.33 6.99 10.33
N ASN A 73 13.92 8.09 9.87
CA ASN A 73 14.55 8.16 8.55
C ASN A 73 15.87 7.36 8.44
N MET A 74 16.26 6.66 9.51
CA MET A 74 17.58 6.03 9.65
C MET A 74 17.59 4.57 9.22
N ASN A 75 16.53 4.08 8.55
CA ASN A 75 16.38 2.66 8.15
C ASN A 75 16.67 1.69 9.29
N THR A 76 16.34 2.07 10.53
CA THR A 76 16.59 1.23 11.69
C THR A 76 15.51 0.16 11.80
N PHE A 77 15.90 -1.02 12.26
CA PHE A 77 15.00 -2.15 12.46
C PHE A 77 14.94 -2.52 13.93
N TYR A 78 13.73 -2.66 14.45
CA TYR A 78 13.45 -3.29 15.72
C TYR A 78 13.42 -4.80 15.54
N VAL A 79 14.15 -5.51 16.40
CA VAL A 79 14.06 -6.96 16.58
C VAL A 79 13.82 -7.25 18.05
N GLY A 80 12.74 -7.97 18.35
CA GLY A 80 12.42 -8.32 19.72
C GLY A 80 11.28 -9.31 19.82
N ASN A 81 10.87 -9.65 21.04
CA ASN A 81 9.78 -10.58 21.27
C ASN A 81 8.44 -9.99 20.81
N VAL A 82 7.59 -10.81 20.19
CA VAL A 82 6.27 -10.40 19.72
C VAL A 82 5.42 -9.83 20.85
N ALA A 83 5.33 -10.50 22.01
CA ALA A 83 4.47 -10.07 23.11
C ALA A 83 4.92 -8.72 23.70
N GLU A 84 6.22 -8.50 23.79
CA GLU A 84 6.78 -7.23 24.26
C GLU A 84 6.49 -6.10 23.26
N PHE A 85 6.60 -6.40 21.96
CA PHE A 85 6.27 -5.46 20.89
C PHE A 85 4.79 -5.05 20.95
N GLU A 86 3.87 -6.00 21.02
CA GLU A 86 2.43 -5.70 21.11
C GLU A 86 2.12 -4.85 22.36
N THR A 87 2.70 -5.20 23.51
CA THR A 87 2.54 -4.40 24.75
C THR A 87 3.03 -2.96 24.57
N LYS A 88 4.15 -2.76 23.86
CA LYS A 88 4.69 -1.43 23.56
C LYS A 88 3.82 -0.68 22.55
N ALA A 89 3.30 -1.37 21.54
CA ALA A 89 2.40 -0.81 20.54
C ALA A 89 1.08 -0.37 21.19
N ASP A 90 0.46 -1.21 22.01
CA ASP A 90 -0.76 -0.87 22.75
C ASP A 90 -0.55 0.31 23.70
N ARG A 91 0.59 0.34 24.40
CA ARG A 91 0.95 1.49 25.25
C ARG A 91 1.15 2.77 24.44
N TYR A 92 1.69 2.66 23.23
CA TYR A 92 1.82 3.80 22.32
C TYR A 92 0.44 4.28 21.86
N LEU A 93 -0.41 3.39 21.34
CA LEU A 93 -1.75 3.71 20.85
C LEU A 93 -2.66 4.30 21.94
N THR A 94 -2.56 3.82 23.18
CA THR A 94 -3.35 4.34 24.30
C THR A 94 -2.88 5.70 24.82
N ARG A 95 -1.64 6.11 24.52
CA ARG A 95 -1.05 7.38 24.97
C ARG A 95 -0.90 8.41 23.86
N SER A 96 -0.95 7.96 22.61
CA SER A 96 -0.83 8.79 21.44
C SER A 96 -2.19 9.43 21.15
N GLU A 97 -2.17 10.75 20.94
CA GLU A 97 -3.30 11.50 20.40
C GLU A 97 -3.27 11.49 18.84
N ASP A 98 -2.44 10.64 18.24
CA ASP A 98 -2.32 10.51 16.79
C ASP A 98 -3.43 9.58 16.27
N TYR A 99 -4.46 10.15 15.68
CA TYR A 99 -5.56 9.40 15.07
C TYR A 99 -5.27 9.13 13.57
N GLU A 100 -5.49 7.90 13.12
CA GLU A 100 -5.46 7.56 11.69
C GLU A 100 -6.88 7.66 11.09
N VAL A 101 -7.03 8.47 10.04
CA VAL A 101 -8.28 8.53 9.27
C VAL A 101 -8.26 7.42 8.22
N LEU A 102 -9.06 6.38 8.42
CA LEU A 102 -9.26 5.32 7.43
C LEU A 102 -10.21 5.80 6.32
N ILE A 103 -9.65 6.34 5.25
CA ILE A 103 -10.42 6.71 4.05
C ILE A 103 -10.44 5.51 3.11
N ASN A 104 -11.63 5.07 2.72
CA ASN A 104 -11.80 4.04 1.71
C ASN A 104 -11.53 4.66 0.33
N ILE A 105 -10.28 4.56 -0.14
CA ILE A 105 -9.84 5.12 -1.41
C ILE A 105 -10.38 4.25 -2.53
N ASN A 106 -11.44 4.69 -3.20
CA ASN A 106 -11.74 4.20 -4.55
C ASN A 106 -10.57 4.59 -5.46
N ASN A 107 -10.06 3.64 -6.27
CA ASN A 107 -8.86 3.67 -7.13
C ASN A 107 -8.67 4.87 -8.11
N LYS A 108 -9.44 5.96 -7.99
CA LYS A 108 -9.40 7.14 -8.88
C LYS A 108 -9.02 8.45 -8.19
N THR A 109 -8.76 8.45 -6.88
CA THR A 109 -8.42 9.70 -6.16
C THR A 109 -6.91 9.90 -6.12
N ASN A 110 -6.44 10.99 -6.74
CA ASN A 110 -5.04 11.42 -6.66
C ASN A 110 -4.71 11.92 -5.24
N GLU A 111 -3.47 11.75 -4.77
CA GLU A 111 -3.01 12.15 -3.42
C GLU A 111 -3.39 13.59 -3.06
N LYS A 112 -3.26 14.54 -4.00
CA LYS A 112 -3.63 15.94 -3.81
C LYS A 112 -5.12 16.13 -3.53
N THR A 113 -5.98 15.31 -4.13
CA THR A 113 -7.43 15.36 -3.92
C THR A 113 -7.79 14.82 -2.53
N LEU A 114 -7.04 13.83 -2.05
CA LEU A 114 -7.20 13.27 -0.71
C LEU A 114 -6.79 14.27 0.37
N ASP A 115 -5.65 14.96 0.20
CA ASP A 115 -5.19 16.03 1.11
C ASP A 115 -6.21 17.16 1.26
N ILE A 116 -6.84 17.56 0.15
CA ILE A 116 -7.90 18.59 0.16
C ILE A 116 -9.13 18.09 0.92
N SER A 117 -9.58 16.86 0.63
CA SER A 117 -10.75 16.27 1.29
C SER A 117 -10.55 16.08 2.81
N ILE A 118 -9.35 15.69 3.25
CA ILE A 118 -9.02 15.58 4.67
C ILE A 118 -9.11 16.94 5.36
N LYS A 119 -8.56 17.99 4.75
CA LYS A 119 -8.62 19.35 5.30
C LYS A 119 -10.06 19.83 5.43
N GLU A 120 -10.87 19.65 4.39
CA GLU A 120 -12.30 20.01 4.41
C GLU A 120 -13.07 19.25 5.51
N MET A 121 -12.75 17.97 5.73
CA MET A 121 -13.35 17.18 6.79
C MET A 121 -12.96 17.70 8.19
N ILE A 122 -11.69 18.01 8.40
CA ILE A 122 -11.19 18.59 9.66
C ILE A 122 -11.84 19.94 9.93
N ASP A 123 -11.93 20.81 8.92
CA ASP A 123 -12.55 22.13 9.05
C ASP A 123 -14.05 22.01 9.39
N SER A 124 -14.74 21.03 8.79
CA SER A 124 -16.14 20.73 9.10
C SER A 124 -16.31 20.24 10.55
N MET A 125 -15.44 19.33 11.01
CA MET A 125 -15.45 18.83 12.39
C MET A 125 -15.17 19.95 13.40
N ASN A 126 -14.15 20.78 13.14
CA ASN A 126 -13.83 21.92 13.99
C ASN A 126 -14.98 22.94 14.03
N SER A 127 -15.66 23.18 12.90
CA SER A 127 -16.84 24.04 12.84
C SER A 127 -18.00 23.50 13.69
N LEU A 128 -18.23 22.18 13.66
CA LEU A 128 -19.23 21.53 14.51
C LEU A 128 -18.87 21.62 15.99
N LEU A 129 -17.59 21.40 16.34
CA LEU A 129 -17.11 21.55 17.71
C LEU A 129 -17.27 22.97 18.24
N GLU A 130 -16.99 24.00 17.42
CA GLU A 130 -17.26 25.40 17.78
C GLU A 130 -18.75 25.65 18.03
N LYS A 131 -19.65 25.13 17.18
CA LYS A 131 -21.10 25.24 17.42
C LYS A 131 -21.52 24.58 18.72
N LEU A 132 -20.99 23.39 19.01
CA LEU A 132 -21.30 22.68 20.26
C LEU A 132 -20.76 23.42 21.49
N LYS A 133 -19.60 24.08 21.37
CA LYS A 133 -19.04 24.96 22.41
C LYS A 133 -19.92 26.20 22.63
N THR A 134 -20.34 26.89 21.56
CA THR A 134 -21.20 28.09 21.68
C THR A 134 -22.55 27.75 22.30
N HIS A 135 -23.07 26.55 22.05
CA HIS A 135 -24.27 26.01 22.70
C HIS A 135 -24.04 25.44 24.12
N LYS A 136 -22.83 25.57 24.69
CA LYS A 136 -22.45 25.02 26.01
C LYS A 136 -22.68 23.51 26.15
N ALA A 137 -22.67 22.78 25.04
CA ALA A 137 -22.85 21.32 25.02
C ALA A 137 -21.53 20.56 25.29
N ILE A 138 -20.40 21.25 25.30
CA ILE A 138 -19.07 20.71 25.59
C ILE A 138 -18.49 21.43 26.80
N LYS A 139 -17.86 20.69 27.73
CA LYS A 139 -17.14 21.29 28.86
C LYS A 139 -15.93 22.07 28.35
N ASP A 140 -15.67 23.26 28.90
CA ASP A 140 -14.63 24.18 28.41
C ASP A 140 -13.22 23.56 28.32
N GLY A 141 -12.89 22.60 29.19
CA GLY A 141 -11.60 21.90 29.16
C GLY A 141 -11.46 20.81 28.08
N LEU A 142 -12.57 20.30 27.53
CA LEU A 142 -12.57 19.26 26.50
C LEU A 142 -12.41 19.85 25.09
N TYR A 143 -12.93 21.06 24.86
CA TYR A 143 -12.84 21.74 23.58
C TYR A 143 -11.41 21.83 23.00
N PRO A 144 -10.40 22.33 23.73
CA PRO A 144 -9.03 22.41 23.20
C PRO A 144 -8.35 21.05 22.98
N GLN A 145 -8.88 19.96 23.56
CA GLN A 145 -8.36 18.60 23.35
C GLN A 145 -8.96 17.93 22.11
N LEU A 146 -10.15 18.38 21.68
CA LEU A 146 -10.89 17.79 20.56
C LEU A 146 -10.63 18.51 19.23
N ILE A 147 -10.08 19.73 19.27
CA ILE A 147 -9.80 20.50 18.07
C ILE A 147 -8.62 19.89 17.32
N ALA A 148 -8.82 19.55 16.06
CA ALA A 148 -7.77 18.96 15.23
C ALA A 148 -7.00 20.06 14.48
N ASP A 149 -5.66 19.98 14.48
CA ASP A 149 -4.80 20.88 13.70
C ASP A 149 -4.52 20.27 12.31
N PRO A 150 -5.05 20.86 11.21
CA PRO A 150 -4.84 20.35 9.86
C PRO A 150 -3.36 20.27 9.45
N LYS A 151 -2.47 21.04 10.07
CA LYS A 151 -1.03 21.04 9.76
C LYS A 151 -0.28 19.86 10.39
N LYS A 152 -0.86 19.25 11.43
CA LYS A 152 -0.30 18.06 12.10
C LYS A 152 -0.79 16.76 11.47
N VAL A 153 -1.91 16.81 10.74
CA VAL A 153 -2.41 15.65 10.00
C VAL A 153 -1.56 15.43 8.76
N LYS A 154 -0.90 14.28 8.71
CA LYS A 154 -0.14 13.82 7.55
C LYS A 154 -0.70 12.49 7.11
N ILE A 155 -0.85 12.30 5.79
CA ILE A 155 -1.12 10.98 5.25
C ILE A 155 0.10 10.11 5.55
N PRO A 156 -0.03 8.99 6.27
CA PRO A 156 1.06 8.06 6.42
C PRO A 156 1.43 7.53 5.03
N TYR A 157 2.70 7.68 4.63
CA TYR A 157 3.23 6.99 3.46
C TYR A 157 3.23 5.48 3.77
N LEU A 158 2.14 4.78 3.46
CA LEU A 158 2.11 3.33 3.50
C LEU A 158 3.08 2.81 2.43
N TYR A 159 4.30 2.46 2.83
CA TYR A 159 5.12 1.49 2.09
C TYR A 159 4.54 0.09 2.29
N PHE A 160 3.36 -0.16 1.73
CA PHE A 160 2.88 -1.52 1.53
C PHE A 160 2.60 -1.70 0.05
N LEU A 161 3.49 -2.44 -0.59
CA LEU A 161 3.14 -3.11 -1.84
C LEU A 161 1.95 -4.04 -1.54
N PRO A 162 0.87 -3.98 -2.33
CA PRO A 162 -0.18 -4.99 -2.22
C PRO A 162 0.41 -6.36 -2.60
N ASN A 163 -0.03 -7.39 -1.87
CA ASN A 163 0.20 -8.79 -2.25
C ASN A 163 -0.47 -9.13 -3.58
#